data_AF-F3GEY2-F1
#
_entry.id   AF-F3GEY2-F1
#
_cell.length_a   1.000
_cell.length_b   1.000
_cell.length_c   1.000
_cell.angle_alpha   90.00
_cell.angle_beta   90.00
_cell.angle_gamma   90.00
#
_symmetry.space_group_name_H-M   'P 1'
#
loop_
_entity.id
_entity.type
_entity.pdbx_description
1 polymer ?
#
loop_
_entity_poly.entity_id
_entity_poly.type
_entity_poly.pdbx_seq_one_letter_code
_entity_poly.pdbx_strand_id
1 'polypeptide(L)' 'MDDWRSKPRTGKSQVTPWLQQIQARIDMGATMKQAYDELMSNESISLGYRQFVRYVHTLTSNTQ' A
#
# COMPACT_ATOMS: atom_id res chain seq x y z
N MET A 1 -30.41 -6.40 -2.03
CA MET A 1 -29.62 -5.19 -1.70
C MET A 1 -28.20 -5.66 -1.45
N ASP A 2 -27.27 -5.36 -2.34
CA ASP A 2 -25.84 -5.61 -2.07
C ASP A 2 -25.39 -4.63 -0.98
N ASP A 3 -25.03 -5.16 0.19
CA ASP A 3 -24.56 -4.36 1.31
C ASP A 3 -23.14 -3.86 0.99
N TRP A 4 -23.07 -2.68 0.35
CA TRP A 4 -21.83 -2.04 -0.07
C TRP A 4 -20.87 -1.76 1.11
N ARG A 5 -21.35 -1.83 2.35
CA ARG A 5 -20.54 -1.69 3.56
C ARG A 5 -19.75 -2.96 3.91
N SER A 6 -20.14 -4.11 3.36
CA SER A 6 -19.51 -5.42 3.60
C SER A 6 -18.40 -5.75 2.60
N LYS A 7 -18.13 -4.90 1.61
CA LYS A 7 -16.97 -5.09 0.74
C LYS A 7 -15.71 -4.99 1.59
N PRO A 8 -14.89 -6.06 1.69
CA PRO A 8 -13.74 -6.05 2.55
C PRO A 8 -12.78 -4.95 2.07
N ARG A 9 -12.38 -4.07 3.00
CA ARG A 9 -11.41 -3.00 2.75
C ARG A 9 -10.00 -3.61 2.67
N THR A 10 -9.80 -4.54 1.74
CA THR A 10 -8.61 -5.40 1.63
C THR A 10 -7.36 -4.61 1.31
N GLY A 11 -7.48 -3.54 0.51
CA GLY A 11 -6.32 -2.78 0.03
C GLY A 11 -5.43 -2.22 1.14
N LYS A 12 -6.01 -1.62 2.20
CA LYS A 12 -5.20 -1.09 3.30
C LYS A 12 -4.47 -2.22 4.04
N SER A 13 -5.19 -3.31 4.37
CA SER A 13 -4.63 -4.47 5.06
C SER A 13 -3.55 -5.20 4.25
N GLN A 14 -3.63 -5.16 2.92
CA GLN A 14 -2.60 -5.73 2.04
C GLN A 14 -1.30 -4.90 2.05
N VAL A 15 -1.37 -3.58 2.29
CA VAL A 15 -0.19 -2.70 2.34
C VAL A 15 0.41 -2.62 3.75
N THR A 16 -0.41 -2.71 4.80
CA THR A 16 0.02 -2.61 6.21
C THR A 16 1.26 -3.44 6.57
N PRO A 17 1.36 -4.76 6.26
CA PRO A 17 2.52 -5.56 6.66
C PRO A 17 3.82 -5.12 5.96
N TRP A 18 3.71 -4.47 4.81
CA TRP A 18 4.86 -4.03 4.01
C TRP A 18 5.24 -2.58 4.24
N LEU A 19 4.46 -1.84 5.05
CA LEU A 19 4.64 -0.42 5.25
C LEU A 19 6.05 -0.06 5.73
N GLN A 20 6.63 -0.84 6.66
CA GLN A 20 8.00 -0.62 7.13
C GLN A 20 9.03 -0.77 6.00
N GLN A 21 8.90 -1.78 5.14
CA GLN A 21 9.82 -1.98 4.01
C GLN A 21 9.65 -0.89 2.96
N ILE A 22 8.41 -0.50 2.66
CA ILE A 22 8.11 0.59 1.72
C ILE A 22 8.73 1.89 2.24
N GLN A 23 8.54 2.21 3.52
CA GLN A 23 9.10 3.41 4.13
C GLN A 23 10.63 3.39 4.11
N ALA A 24 11.25 2.28 4.51
CA ALA A 24 12.71 2.14 4.47
C ALA A 24 13.27 2.35 3.06
N ARG A 25 12.57 1.88 2.02
CA ARG A 25 12.98 2.11 0.61
C ARG A 25 12.84 3.56 0.20
N ILE A 26 11.74 4.21 0.58
CA ILE A 26 11.54 5.64 0.33
C ILE A 26 12.64 6.46 1.01
N ASP A 27 12.98 6.12 2.26
CA ASP A 27 14.05 6.78 3.02
C ASP A 27 15.44 6.56 2.40
N MET A 28 15.66 5.41 1.74
CA MET A 28 16.86 5.12 0.92
C MET A 28 16.88 5.87 -0.43
N GLY A 29 15.86 6.66 -0.74
CA GLY A 29 15.75 7.43 -1.98
C GLY A 29 15.07 6.69 -3.14
N ALA A 30 14.45 5.54 -2.88
CA ALA A 30 13.65 4.86 -3.89
C ALA A 30 12.35 5.64 -4.18
N THR A 31 11.90 5.57 -5.42
CA THR A 31 10.61 6.15 -5.80
C THR A 31 9.45 5.26 -5.36
N MET A 32 8.28 5.85 -5.12
CA MET A 32 7.03 5.12 -4.85
C MET A 32 6.71 4.08 -5.92
N LYS A 33 7.07 4.35 -7.19
CA LYS A 33 6.90 3.41 -8.30
C LYS A 33 7.82 2.20 -8.14
N GLN A 34 9.09 2.38 -7.81
CA GLN A 34 10.02 1.26 -7.58
C GLN A 34 9.56 0.41 -6.40
N ALA A 35 9.18 1.04 -5.28
CA ALA A 35 8.64 0.31 -4.13
C ALA A 35 7.36 -0.47 -4.47
N TYR A 36 6.50 0.08 -5.33
CA TYR A 36 5.31 -0.60 -5.83
C TYR A 36 5.64 -1.78 -6.75
N ASP A 37 6.52 -1.57 -7.73
CA ASP A 37 6.90 -2.59 -8.72
C ASP A 37 7.55 -3.79 -8.02
N GLU A 38 8.39 -3.56 -7.01
CA GLU A 38 8.98 -4.62 -6.19
C GLU A 38 7.95 -5.32 -5.31
N LEU A 39 7.01 -4.59 -4.72
CA LEU A 39 5.94 -5.17 -3.92
C LEU A 39 5.04 -6.07 -4.78
N MET A 40 4.70 -5.63 -5.99
CA MET A 40 3.92 -6.39 -6.97
C MET A 40 4.69 -7.59 -7.53
N SER A 41 6.01 -7.49 -7.62
CA SER A 41 6.86 -8.59 -8.08
C SER A 41 7.01 -9.70 -7.03
N ASN A 42 6.92 -9.36 -5.74
CA ASN A 42 7.10 -10.32 -4.66
C ASN A 42 5.77 -10.92 -4.16
N GLU A 43 4.63 -10.25 -4.40
CA GLU A 43 3.36 -10.64 -3.80
C GLU A 43 2.20 -10.57 -4.81
N SER A 44 1.21 -11.46 -4.64
CA SER A 44 -0.04 -11.44 -5.43
C SER A 44 -1.01 -10.38 -4.93
N ILE A 45 -0.55 -9.12 -4.85
CA ILE A 45 -1.36 -8.01 -4.42
C ILE A 45 -2.14 -7.47 -5.62
N SER A 46 -3.47 -7.49 -5.55
CA SER A 46 -4.34 -6.91 -6.58
C SER A 46 -4.61 -5.41 -6.33
N LEU A 47 -3.57 -4.62 -6.04
CA LEU A 47 -3.68 -3.18 -5.79
C LEU A 47 -3.20 -2.38 -6.99
N GLY A 48 -3.97 -1.39 -7.42
CA GLY A 48 -3.47 -0.44 -8.41
C GLY A 48 -2.49 0.57 -7.79
N TYR A 49 -1.54 1.07 -8.59
CA TYR A 49 -0.54 2.05 -8.16
C TYR A 49 -1.12 3.27 -7.40
N ARG A 50 -2.23 3.86 -7.89
CA ARG A 50 -2.89 4.98 -7.21
C ARG A 50 -3.43 4.61 -5.84
N GLN A 51 -3.94 3.39 -5.69
CA GLN A 51 -4.44 2.90 -4.40
C GLN A 51 -3.29 2.64 -3.44
N PHE A 52 -2.20 2.05 -3.93
CA PHE A 52 -0.96 1.87 -3.17
C PHE A 52 -0.45 3.20 -2.61
N VAL A 53 -0.22 4.20 -3.48
CA VAL A 53 0.26 5.53 -3.06
C VAL A 53 -0.66 6.13 -2.01
N ARG A 54 -1.98 6.09 -2.24
CA ARG A 54 -2.97 6.59 -1.27
C ARG A 54 -2.87 5.88 0.08
N TYR A 55 -2.74 4.55 0.09
CA TYR A 55 -2.66 3.79 1.34
C TYR A 55 -1.35 4.04 2.08
N VAL A 56 -0.23 4.13 1.38
CA VAL A 56 1.07 4.51 1.96
C VAL A 56 0.95 5.88 2.63
N HIS A 57 0.48 6.90 1.93
CA HIS A 57 0.26 8.24 2.52
C HIS A 57 -0.72 8.22 3.71
N THR A 58 -1.83 7.50 3.59
CA THR A 58 -2.82 7.43 4.68
C THR A 58 -2.24 6.75 5.91
N LEU A 59 -1.37 5.76 5.74
CA LEU A 59 -0.75 5.03 6.84
C LEU A 59 0.40 5.81 7.47
N THR A 60 1.20 6.52 6.67
CA THR A 60 2.33 7.32 7.16
C THR A 60 1.88 8.63 7.79
N SER A 61 0.89 9.33 7.21
CA SER A 61 0.33 10.57 7.79
C SER A 61 -0.45 10.35 9.09
N ASN A 62 -0.88 9.11 9.38
CA ASN A 62 -1.57 8.79 10.63
C ASN A 62 -0.60 8.45 11.78
N THR A 63 0.70 8.64 11.55
CA THR A 63 1.79 8.55 12.52
C THR A 63 2.35 9.96 12.76
N GLN A 64 1.49 10.92 13.07
CA GLN A 64 1.84 12.24 13.62
C GLN A 64 0.80 12.66 14.64
#